data_AF-A0A8J7DPS5-F1
#
_entry.id   AF-A0A8J7DPS5-F1
#
_cell.length_a   1.000
_cell.length_b   1.000
_cell.length_c   1.000
_cell.angle_alpha   90.00
_cell.angle_beta   90.00
_cell.angle_gamma   90.00
#
_symmetry.space_group_name_H-M   'P 1'
#
loop_
_entity.id
_entity.type
_entity.pdbx_description
1 polymer ?
#
loop_
_entity_poly.entity_id
_entity_poly.type
_entity_poly.pdbx_seq_one_letter_code
_entity_poly.pdbx_strand_id
1 'polypeptide(L)'
;MGITLLSCWNCRNTGGDVDLICVGQTNSQAKHLQEWLDSGVDKEIITLNVRSLDGNSPYEYLLYSPKISRRNDGRLRDRDLKKYQHIELGGWWCSGVDPLNNYVLMMWGCFKPDHPRRDRQKIHKFIKYEHPYREQTRAFFLRVPNKSWVKVSNRHGIPITEEDLQHPGGFWHWVWKHNVPVVIVEGAKKAACLLSTGYAAIALPGVNSGYRTPQDEYGTATGKPSLIPDLKHFATKGRQVNICFDRDTNPETVQRVRTAISRMGRLLVNEGCSLRVIDLPAGQEKGVDDFIVAHGQDAFHAIYNIAEALELWEIKLFTLLTYPPAIALNQRFLNHLLVPSGEKLIILKAPKGTGKTQWLSTEVAK
;
A
#
# COMPACT_ATOMS: atom_id res chain seq x y z
N MET A 1 -38.79 32.09 11.85
CA MET A 1 -39.78 31.00 12.04
C MET A 1 -39.02 29.70 12.05
N GLY A 2 -38.86 29.12 13.24
CA GLY A 2 -38.08 27.90 13.45
C GLY A 2 -38.85 26.67 13.00
N ILE A 3 -38.10 25.66 12.52
CA ILE A 3 -38.63 24.32 12.32
C ILE A 3 -37.90 23.41 13.32
N THR A 4 -38.72 22.86 14.19
CA THR A 4 -38.44 22.08 15.38
C THR A 4 -38.06 20.65 15.02
N LEU A 5 -37.01 20.13 15.65
CA LEU A 5 -36.69 18.71 15.77
C LEU A 5 -37.84 17.95 16.43
N LEU A 6 -38.23 16.79 15.90
CA LEU A 6 -39.04 15.82 16.63
C LEU A 6 -38.23 14.55 16.90
N SER A 7 -38.18 14.25 18.19
CA SER A 7 -37.50 13.17 18.88
C SER A 7 -38.32 11.88 18.90
N CYS A 8 -37.58 10.80 19.18
CA CYS A 8 -37.95 9.47 19.65
C CYS A 8 -39.42 9.19 20.05
N TRP A 9 -39.93 8.05 19.59
CA TRP A 9 -41.01 7.32 20.25
C TRP A 9 -40.69 5.81 20.38
N ASN A 10 -40.43 5.42 21.64
CA ASN A 10 -40.67 4.16 22.36
C ASN A 10 -40.58 2.78 21.67
N CYS A 11 -39.64 1.98 22.20
CA CYS A 11 -39.69 0.53 22.26
C CYS A 11 -40.91 0.03 23.06
N ARG A 12 -41.62 -0.95 22.52
CA ARG A 12 -42.32 -1.98 23.30
C ARG A 12 -41.95 -3.36 22.75
N ASN A 13 -41.44 -4.20 23.65
CA ASN A 13 -41.27 -5.64 23.47
C ASN A 13 -42.63 -6.30 23.30
N THR A 14 -42.82 -7.01 22.19
CA THR A 14 -43.65 -8.22 22.11
C THR A 14 -42.96 -9.18 21.17
N GLY A 15 -42.67 -10.38 21.67
CA GLY A 15 -41.97 -11.43 20.95
C GLY A 15 -42.65 -11.82 19.65
N GLY A 16 -41.82 -12.06 18.65
CA GLY A 16 -42.15 -12.64 17.37
C GLY A 16 -40.82 -12.82 16.65
N ASP A 17 -40.47 -14.06 16.35
CA ASP A 17 -39.32 -14.41 15.52
C ASP A 17 -39.34 -13.58 14.24
N VAL A 18 -38.47 -12.57 14.18
CA VAL A 18 -38.19 -11.83 12.96
C VAL A 18 -37.20 -12.67 12.20
N ASP A 19 -37.73 -13.40 11.23
CA ASP A 19 -36.99 -13.87 10.07
C ASP A 19 -36.02 -12.77 9.64
N LEU A 20 -34.73 -13.04 9.84
CA LEU A 20 -33.64 -12.30 9.24
C LEU A 20 -33.85 -12.39 7.73
N ILE A 21 -34.45 -11.35 7.15
CA ILE A 21 -34.50 -11.16 5.72
C ILE A 21 -33.04 -11.05 5.27
N CYS A 22 -32.49 -12.18 4.82
CA CYS A 22 -31.29 -12.23 4.01
C CYS A 22 -31.60 -11.44 2.74
N VAL A 23 -31.33 -10.13 2.76
CA VAL A 23 -31.26 -9.32 1.54
C VAL A 23 -30.25 -10.02 0.63
N GLY A 24 -30.75 -10.67 -0.41
CA GLY A 24 -29.93 -11.48 -1.31
C GLY A 24 -28.76 -10.64 -1.81
N GLN A 25 -27.54 -11.07 -1.51
CA GLN A 25 -26.35 -10.45 -2.07
C GLN A 25 -26.42 -10.58 -3.59
N THR A 26 -26.28 -9.46 -4.32
CA THR A 26 -26.19 -9.53 -5.79
C THR A 26 -24.93 -10.29 -6.18
N ASN A 27 -24.94 -10.94 -7.36
CA ASN A 27 -23.80 -11.74 -7.83
C ASN A 27 -22.48 -10.92 -7.86
N SER A 28 -22.56 -9.62 -8.19
CA SER A 28 -21.42 -8.70 -8.16
C SER A 28 -20.89 -8.43 -6.75
N GLN A 29 -21.78 -8.27 -5.76
CA GLN A 29 -21.37 -8.11 -4.36
C GLN A 29 -20.67 -9.36 -3.83
N ALA A 30 -21.19 -10.55 -4.16
CA ALA A 30 -20.56 -11.81 -3.78
C ALA A 30 -19.16 -11.95 -4.42
N LYS A 31 -19.01 -11.63 -5.71
CA LYS A 31 -17.72 -11.61 -6.41
C LYS A 31 -16.72 -10.66 -5.76
N HIS A 32 -17.12 -9.43 -5.46
CA HIS A 32 -16.22 -8.45 -4.83
C HIS A 32 -15.82 -8.84 -3.42
N LEU A 33 -16.76 -9.38 -2.63
CA LEU A 33 -16.48 -9.93 -1.31
C LEU A 33 -15.45 -11.07 -1.40
N GLN A 34 -15.67 -12.03 -2.30
CA GLN A 34 -14.76 -13.15 -2.50
C GLN A 34 -13.36 -12.68 -2.91
N GLU A 35 -13.24 -11.69 -3.79
CA GLU A 35 -11.95 -11.15 -4.23
C GLU A 35 -11.09 -10.57 -3.08
N TRP A 36 -11.73 -10.07 -2.02
CA TRP A 36 -11.06 -9.58 -0.82
C TRP A 36 -10.80 -10.69 0.19
N LEU A 37 -11.72 -11.65 0.32
CA LEU A 37 -11.50 -12.86 1.14
C LEU A 37 -10.30 -13.67 0.61
N ASP A 38 -10.15 -13.77 -0.71
CA ASP A 38 -9.02 -14.42 -1.38
C ASP A 38 -7.68 -13.73 -1.10
N SER A 39 -7.70 -12.44 -0.71
CA SER A 39 -6.53 -11.69 -0.21
C SER A 39 -6.32 -11.84 1.31
N GLY A 40 -7.01 -12.78 1.96
CA GLY A 40 -6.89 -13.04 3.40
C GLY A 40 -7.48 -11.94 4.29
N VAL A 41 -8.41 -11.14 3.76
CA VAL A 41 -9.00 -10.01 4.51
C VAL A 41 -10.18 -10.48 5.35
N ASP A 42 -10.26 -9.99 6.59
CA ASP A 42 -11.36 -10.22 7.48
C ASP A 42 -12.68 -9.63 6.94
N LYS A 43 -13.76 -10.42 6.97
CA LYS A 43 -15.07 -10.03 6.44
C LYS A 43 -15.60 -8.72 7.03
N GLU A 44 -15.33 -8.43 8.30
CA GLU A 44 -15.78 -7.20 8.93
C GLU A 44 -15.00 -5.98 8.40
N ILE A 45 -13.69 -6.11 8.17
CA ILE A 45 -12.89 -5.06 7.51
C ILE A 45 -13.41 -4.80 6.09
N ILE A 46 -13.75 -5.85 5.33
CA ILE A 46 -14.35 -5.69 3.99
C ILE A 46 -15.66 -4.90 4.09
N THR A 47 -16.55 -5.33 4.98
CA THR A 47 -17.88 -4.72 5.18
C THR A 47 -17.80 -3.24 5.56
N LEU A 48 -16.79 -2.85 6.35
CA LEU A 48 -16.63 -1.48 6.83
C LEU A 48 -16.05 -0.52 5.77
N ASN A 49 -15.35 -1.03 4.75
CA ASN A 49 -14.50 -0.21 3.86
C ASN A 49 -14.78 -0.38 2.37
N VAL A 50 -15.46 -1.47 1.97
CA VAL A 50 -15.65 -1.84 0.57
C VAL A 50 -17.12 -1.80 0.19
N ARG A 51 -17.43 -1.18 -0.94
CA ARG A 51 -18.79 -1.08 -1.48
C ARG A 51 -18.79 -1.42 -2.97
N SER A 52 -19.72 -2.27 -3.38
CA SER A 52 -19.97 -2.50 -4.81
C SER A 52 -20.73 -1.32 -5.40
N LEU A 53 -20.27 -0.80 -6.53
CA LEU A 53 -20.91 0.31 -7.24
C LEU A 53 -21.10 -0.08 -8.71
N ASP A 54 -22.20 0.38 -9.30
CA ASP A 54 -22.54 0.18 -10.71
C ASP A 54 -23.35 1.36 -11.25
N GLY A 55 -23.60 1.35 -12.56
CA GLY A 55 -24.33 2.40 -13.25
C GLY A 55 -23.70 3.77 -13.03
N ASN A 56 -24.49 4.75 -12.61
CA ASN A 56 -24.01 6.12 -12.42
C ASN A 56 -23.35 6.36 -11.05
N SER A 57 -23.47 5.44 -10.10
CA SER A 57 -22.98 5.66 -8.73
C SER A 57 -21.45 5.89 -8.63
N PRO A 58 -20.56 5.26 -9.41
CA PRO A 58 -19.11 5.52 -9.32
C PRO A 58 -18.71 6.95 -9.69
N TYR A 59 -19.53 7.66 -10.46
CA TYR A 59 -19.25 9.05 -10.85
C TYR A 59 -19.21 9.99 -9.64
N GLU A 60 -20.03 9.76 -8.62
CA GLU A 60 -20.08 10.55 -7.39
C GLU A 60 -18.78 10.43 -6.57
N TYR A 61 -18.13 9.27 -6.65
CA TYR A 61 -16.88 8.99 -5.93
C TYR A 61 -15.64 9.40 -6.72
N LEU A 62 -15.65 9.23 -8.04
CA LEU A 62 -14.48 9.49 -8.87
C LEU A 62 -14.42 10.91 -9.45
N LEU A 63 -15.57 11.57 -9.65
CA LEU A 63 -15.64 12.79 -10.46
C LEU A 63 -16.23 13.98 -9.70
N TYR A 64 -16.05 14.03 -8.37
CA TYR A 64 -16.52 15.13 -7.53
C TYR A 64 -15.65 16.39 -7.58
N SER A 65 -14.40 16.30 -8.08
CA SER A 65 -13.46 17.43 -8.01
C SER A 65 -13.99 18.69 -8.71
N PRO A 66 -13.95 19.87 -8.06
CA PRO A 66 -14.34 21.13 -8.69
C PRO A 66 -13.36 21.53 -9.82
N LYS A 67 -12.18 20.91 -9.88
CA LYS A 67 -11.19 21.15 -10.94
C LYS A 67 -11.56 20.49 -12.26
N ILE A 68 -12.59 19.63 -12.30
CA ILE A 68 -13.04 18.97 -13.53
C ILE A 68 -13.85 19.93 -14.38
N SER A 69 -13.52 20.02 -15.66
CA SER A 69 -14.28 20.87 -16.59
C SER A 69 -15.68 20.30 -16.81
N ARG A 70 -16.69 21.14 -16.62
CA ARG A 70 -18.11 20.81 -16.81
C ARG A 70 -18.75 21.76 -17.82
N ARG A 71 -19.88 21.35 -18.37
CA ARG A 71 -20.78 22.20 -19.17
C ARG A 71 -21.49 23.20 -18.26
N ASN A 72 -22.16 24.20 -18.85
CA ASN A 72 -22.89 25.24 -18.10
C ASN A 72 -24.04 24.65 -17.27
N ASP A 73 -24.57 23.50 -17.68
CA ASP A 73 -25.61 22.72 -16.98
C ASP A 73 -25.05 21.81 -15.86
N GLY A 74 -23.74 21.90 -15.56
CA GLY A 74 -23.07 21.08 -14.53
C GLY A 74 -22.69 19.66 -14.99
N ARG A 75 -23.12 19.22 -16.17
CA ARG A 75 -22.78 17.89 -16.71
C ARG A 75 -21.29 17.79 -17.04
N LEU A 76 -20.71 16.61 -16.84
CA LEU A 76 -19.37 16.30 -17.33
C LEU A 76 -19.28 16.49 -18.85
N ARG A 77 -18.13 16.94 -19.33
CA ARG A 77 -17.86 17.05 -20.78
C ARG A 77 -17.88 15.66 -21.42
N ASP A 78 -18.34 15.56 -22.66
CA ASP A 78 -18.52 14.27 -23.37
C ASP A 78 -17.21 13.47 -23.47
N ARG A 79 -16.07 14.14 -23.55
CA ARG A 79 -14.74 13.51 -23.51
C ARG A 79 -14.51 12.72 -22.23
N ASP A 80 -14.84 13.30 -21.08
CA ASP A 80 -14.63 12.66 -19.78
C ASP A 80 -15.68 11.58 -19.53
N LEU A 81 -16.94 11.81 -19.93
CA LEU A 81 -17.97 10.76 -19.92
C LEU A 81 -17.53 9.53 -20.73
N LYS A 82 -17.10 9.72 -21.98
CA LYS A 82 -16.60 8.63 -22.82
C LYS A 82 -15.35 7.95 -22.25
N LYS A 83 -14.48 8.69 -21.57
CA LYS A 83 -13.29 8.13 -20.90
C LYS A 83 -13.68 7.21 -19.74
N TYR A 84 -14.70 7.60 -18.96
CA TYR A 84 -15.07 6.94 -17.73
C TYR A 84 -16.25 5.97 -17.86
N GLN A 85 -16.95 5.91 -19.00
CA GLN A 85 -18.09 5.01 -19.24
C GLN A 85 -17.91 3.56 -18.77
N HIS A 86 -16.69 3.00 -18.88
CA HIS A 86 -16.38 1.65 -18.40
C HIS A 86 -16.70 1.40 -16.90
N ILE A 87 -16.72 2.44 -16.06
CA ILE A 87 -17.04 2.30 -14.62
C ILE A 87 -18.52 1.99 -14.38
N GLU A 88 -19.39 2.27 -15.36
CA GLU A 88 -20.83 1.95 -15.29
C GLU A 88 -21.09 0.44 -15.25
N LEU A 89 -20.13 -0.35 -15.75
CA LEU A 89 -20.21 -1.81 -15.84
C LEU A 89 -19.88 -2.54 -14.53
N GLY A 90 -19.84 -1.80 -13.41
CA GLY A 90 -19.62 -2.38 -12.10
C GLY A 90 -18.16 -2.34 -11.64
N GLY A 91 -18.01 -2.52 -10.33
CA GLY A 91 -16.74 -2.64 -9.64
C GLY A 91 -16.90 -2.39 -8.15
N TRP A 92 -15.80 -2.30 -7.43
CA TRP A 92 -15.82 -1.96 -6.01
C TRP A 92 -15.07 -0.67 -5.70
N TRP A 93 -15.63 0.10 -4.78
CA TRP A 93 -15.04 1.26 -4.15
C TRP A 93 -14.47 0.90 -2.79
N CYS A 94 -13.25 1.36 -2.50
CA CYS A 94 -12.64 1.28 -1.18
C CYS A 94 -12.23 2.67 -0.71
N SER A 95 -12.62 3.02 0.51
CA SER A 95 -12.12 4.20 1.22
C SER A 95 -12.01 3.92 2.71
N GLY A 96 -11.37 4.84 3.44
CA GLY A 96 -11.16 4.76 4.89
C GLY A 96 -11.62 6.03 5.60
N VAL A 97 -11.01 6.31 6.75
CA VAL A 97 -11.19 7.56 7.48
C VAL A 97 -10.13 8.60 7.07
N ASP A 98 -10.42 9.88 7.27
CA ASP A 98 -9.47 10.98 7.05
C ASP A 98 -8.85 11.40 8.39
N PRO A 99 -7.59 11.02 8.68
CA PRO A 99 -6.96 11.38 9.95
C PRO A 99 -6.70 12.89 10.08
N LEU A 100 -6.77 13.65 8.98
CA LEU A 100 -6.58 15.10 8.98
C LEU A 100 -7.91 15.86 9.12
N ASN A 101 -9.04 15.16 9.14
CA ASN A 101 -10.37 15.73 9.26
C ASN A 101 -11.20 14.99 10.31
N ASN A 102 -10.70 14.99 11.55
CA ASN A 102 -11.37 14.38 12.71
C ASN A 102 -11.80 12.92 12.49
N TYR A 103 -11.05 12.17 11.67
CA TYR A 103 -11.30 10.75 11.39
C TYR A 103 -12.69 10.44 10.82
N VAL A 104 -13.34 11.42 10.18
CA VAL A 104 -14.57 11.17 9.42
C VAL A 104 -14.30 10.32 8.18
N LEU A 105 -15.33 9.75 7.57
CA LEU A 105 -15.18 9.00 6.32
C LEU A 105 -14.54 9.87 5.23
N MET A 106 -13.49 9.35 4.63
CA MET A 106 -12.75 10.02 3.58
C MET A 106 -13.52 9.90 2.25
N MET A 107 -13.75 11.03 1.59
CA MET A 107 -14.31 11.04 0.22
C MET A 107 -13.31 10.46 -0.80
N TRP A 108 -12.02 10.59 -0.55
CA TRP A 108 -10.98 10.02 -1.39
C TRP A 108 -10.86 8.51 -1.19
N GLY A 109 -10.59 7.78 -2.27
CA GLY A 109 -10.41 6.33 -2.25
C GLY A 109 -9.94 5.76 -3.59
N CYS A 110 -10.25 4.50 -3.84
CA CYS A 110 -10.06 3.88 -5.15
C CYS A 110 -11.28 3.10 -5.60
N PHE A 111 -11.51 3.12 -6.91
CA PHE A 111 -12.45 2.26 -7.60
C PHE A 111 -11.68 1.22 -8.41
N LYS A 112 -11.99 -0.07 -8.22
CA LYS A 112 -11.53 -1.14 -9.10
C LYS A 112 -12.69 -1.55 -10.01
N PRO A 113 -12.71 -1.12 -11.28
CA PRO A 113 -13.75 -1.53 -12.23
C PRO A 113 -13.66 -3.03 -12.52
N ASP A 114 -14.81 -3.67 -12.72
CA ASP A 114 -14.90 -5.04 -13.23
C ASP A 114 -14.32 -5.16 -14.64
N HIS A 115 -14.47 -4.10 -15.43
CA HIS A 115 -14.02 -3.99 -16.81
C HIS A 115 -13.00 -2.85 -16.96
N PRO A 116 -11.73 -3.05 -16.58
CA PRO A 116 -10.72 -1.99 -16.60
C PRO A 116 -10.46 -1.50 -18.03
N ARG A 117 -10.27 -0.19 -18.19
CA ARG A 117 -9.88 0.40 -19.47
C ARG A 117 -8.37 0.30 -19.73
N ARG A 118 -7.98 0.37 -21.00
CA ARG A 118 -6.58 0.47 -21.40
C ARG A 118 -6.01 1.86 -21.09
N ASP A 119 -4.73 1.89 -20.76
CA ASP A 119 -3.96 3.12 -20.68
C ASP A 119 -3.69 3.65 -22.09
N ARG A 120 -4.04 4.92 -22.36
CA ARG A 120 -3.83 5.54 -23.68
C ARG A 120 -2.36 5.77 -24.00
N GLN A 121 -1.52 5.95 -22.98
CA GLN A 121 -0.07 6.14 -23.15
C GLN A 121 0.67 4.79 -23.17
N LYS A 122 0.07 3.76 -22.58
CA LYS A 122 0.64 2.40 -22.50
C LYS A 122 -0.40 1.41 -22.96
N ILE A 123 -0.63 1.33 -24.26
CA ILE A 123 -1.75 0.58 -24.86
C ILE A 123 -1.82 -0.91 -24.47
N HIS A 124 -0.70 -1.50 -24.06
CA HIS A 124 -0.60 -2.88 -23.57
C HIS A 124 -0.91 -3.04 -22.07
N LYS A 125 -1.18 -1.95 -21.34
CA LYS A 125 -1.49 -1.97 -19.90
C LYS A 125 -2.94 -1.57 -19.65
N PHE A 126 -3.56 -2.28 -18.72
CA PHE A 126 -4.87 -1.93 -18.17
C PHE A 126 -4.71 -1.11 -16.90
N ILE A 127 -5.57 -0.12 -16.73
CA ILE A 127 -5.68 0.66 -15.50
C ILE A 127 -6.59 -0.12 -14.57
N LYS A 128 -5.96 -0.83 -13.62
CA LYS A 128 -6.67 -1.68 -12.65
C LYS A 128 -7.45 -0.87 -11.62
N TYR A 129 -6.96 0.32 -11.25
CA TYR A 129 -7.56 1.17 -10.23
C TYR A 129 -7.72 2.58 -10.76
N GLU A 130 -8.90 3.15 -10.56
CA GLU A 130 -9.20 4.56 -10.78
C GLU A 130 -9.25 5.28 -9.42
N HIS A 131 -8.75 6.52 -9.40
CA HIS A 131 -8.79 7.40 -8.24
C HIS A 131 -9.54 8.69 -8.60
N PRO A 132 -10.03 9.46 -7.61
CA PRO A 132 -10.72 10.72 -7.87
C PRO A 132 -9.93 11.62 -8.84
N TYR A 133 -10.58 11.96 -9.96
CA TYR A 133 -9.92 12.64 -11.07
C TYR A 133 -9.62 14.10 -10.72
N ARG A 134 -8.39 14.54 -11.01
CA ARG A 134 -7.86 15.87 -10.67
C ARG A 134 -7.76 16.16 -9.17
N GLU A 135 -7.90 15.14 -8.34
CA GLU A 135 -7.52 15.20 -6.93
C GLU A 135 -6.12 14.64 -6.71
N GLN A 136 -5.48 15.12 -5.64
CA GLN A 136 -4.21 14.56 -5.21
C GLN A 136 -4.45 13.18 -4.62
N THR A 137 -3.51 12.25 -4.84
CA THR A 137 -3.58 10.95 -4.17
C THR A 137 -3.36 11.13 -2.67
N ARG A 138 -4.09 10.34 -1.87
CA ARG A 138 -3.96 10.28 -0.41
C ARG A 138 -3.54 8.86 0.01
N ALA A 139 -3.33 8.64 1.30
CA ALA A 139 -3.17 7.31 1.88
C ALA A 139 -4.52 6.75 2.37
N PHE A 140 -4.63 5.43 2.47
CA PHE A 140 -5.81 4.77 3.04
C PHE A 140 -5.58 4.45 4.52
N PHE A 141 -6.52 4.91 5.35
CA PHE A 141 -6.64 4.56 6.76
C PHE A 141 -7.96 3.80 6.94
N LEU A 142 -7.94 2.49 6.67
CA LEU A 142 -9.16 1.68 6.67
C LEU A 142 -9.78 1.62 8.07
N ARG A 143 -11.11 1.63 8.16
CA ARG A 143 -11.84 1.37 9.39
C ARG A 143 -11.51 -0.03 9.90
N VAL A 144 -11.28 -0.14 11.20
CA VAL A 144 -10.80 -1.35 11.85
C VAL A 144 -11.81 -1.77 12.92
N PRO A 145 -12.32 -3.00 12.90
CA PRO A 145 -13.21 -3.49 13.95
C PRO A 145 -12.43 -3.78 15.23
N ASN A 146 -13.14 -3.78 16.37
CA ASN A 146 -12.52 -3.97 17.70
C ASN A 146 -11.71 -5.27 17.79
N LYS A 147 -12.18 -6.35 17.15
CA LYS A 147 -11.45 -7.62 17.06
C LYS A 147 -10.04 -7.45 16.48
N SER A 148 -9.90 -6.69 15.40
CA SER A 148 -8.60 -6.46 14.76
C SER A 148 -7.75 -5.48 15.55
N TRP A 149 -8.39 -4.47 16.17
CA TRP A 149 -7.71 -3.56 17.09
C TRP A 149 -7.08 -4.30 18.28
N VAL A 150 -7.82 -5.20 18.93
CA VAL A 150 -7.30 -6.03 20.03
C VAL A 150 -6.10 -6.87 19.59
N LYS A 151 -6.11 -7.42 18.37
CA LYS A 151 -4.93 -8.14 17.84
C LYS A 151 -3.69 -7.24 17.75
N VAL A 152 -3.85 -6.01 17.25
CA VAL A 152 -2.76 -5.03 17.15
C VAL A 152 -2.25 -4.63 18.54
N SER A 153 -3.16 -4.39 19.48
CA SER A 153 -2.85 -4.10 20.88
C SER A 153 -2.02 -5.23 21.52
N ASN A 154 -2.50 -6.47 21.43
CA ASN A 154 -1.82 -7.65 21.97
C ASN A 154 -0.44 -7.86 21.33
N ARG A 155 -0.31 -7.65 20.03
CA ARG A 155 0.96 -7.82 19.31
C ARG A 155 2.04 -6.87 19.80
N HIS A 156 1.67 -5.63 20.11
CA HIS A 156 2.63 -4.59 20.50
C HIS A 156 2.70 -4.37 22.02
N GLY A 157 1.87 -5.06 22.80
CA GLY A 157 1.79 -4.87 24.25
C GLY A 157 1.30 -3.47 24.65
N ILE A 158 0.54 -2.80 23.78
CA ILE A 158 0.02 -1.45 24.01
C ILE A 158 -1.45 -1.61 24.40
N PRO A 159 -1.86 -1.28 25.63
CA PRO A 159 -3.23 -1.47 26.06
C PRO A 159 -4.20 -0.53 25.35
N ILE A 160 -5.45 -0.97 25.20
CA ILE A 160 -6.57 -0.13 24.77
C ILE A 160 -7.30 0.30 26.03
N THR A 161 -7.39 1.61 26.28
CA THR A 161 -8.14 2.13 27.43
C THR A 161 -9.61 2.38 27.06
N GLU A 162 -10.45 2.54 28.07
CA GLU A 162 -11.86 2.93 27.89
C GLU A 162 -11.97 4.28 27.14
N GLU A 163 -11.07 5.23 27.46
CA GLU A 163 -10.99 6.53 26.76
C GLU A 163 -10.70 6.33 25.26
N ASP A 164 -9.80 5.41 24.91
CA ASP A 164 -9.47 5.15 23.51
C ASP A 164 -10.67 4.56 22.75
N LEU A 165 -11.41 3.62 23.36
CA LEU A 165 -12.61 3.01 22.77
C LEU A 165 -13.74 4.02 22.55
N GLN A 166 -13.86 5.01 23.44
CA GLN A 166 -14.89 6.05 23.36
C GLN A 166 -14.49 7.22 22.45
N HIS A 167 -13.20 7.36 22.11
CA HIS A 167 -12.72 8.45 21.27
C HIS A 167 -13.23 8.30 19.82
N PRO A 168 -13.79 9.35 19.19
CA PRO A 168 -14.38 9.26 17.85
C PRO A 168 -13.37 8.87 16.75
N GLY A 169 -12.09 9.17 16.96
CA GLY A 169 -11.01 8.74 16.06
C GLY A 169 -10.62 7.25 16.18
N GLY A 170 -11.14 6.55 17.20
CA GLY A 170 -11.00 5.11 17.42
C GLY A 170 -9.59 4.57 17.20
N PHE A 171 -9.50 3.47 16.45
CA PHE A 171 -8.25 2.78 16.16
C PHE A 171 -7.13 3.70 15.68
N TRP A 172 -7.39 4.60 14.73
CA TRP A 172 -6.34 5.43 14.14
C TRP A 172 -5.86 6.53 15.07
N HIS A 173 -6.75 7.09 15.89
CA HIS A 173 -6.36 7.99 16.95
C HIS A 173 -5.51 7.27 18.00
N TRP A 174 -5.88 6.05 18.39
CA TRP A 174 -5.07 5.24 19.32
C TRP A 174 -3.69 4.89 18.74
N VAL A 175 -3.62 4.48 17.47
CA VAL A 175 -2.35 4.26 16.76
C VAL A 175 -1.48 5.51 16.80
N TRP A 176 -2.09 6.68 16.56
CA TRP A 176 -1.39 7.95 16.60
C TRP A 176 -0.92 8.33 18.02
N LYS A 177 -1.82 8.30 19.01
CA LYS A 177 -1.60 8.70 20.42
C LYS A 177 -0.51 7.86 21.08
N HIS A 178 -0.52 6.54 20.85
CA HIS A 178 0.36 5.60 21.54
C HIS A 178 1.58 5.17 20.72
N ASN A 179 1.87 5.86 19.60
CA ASN A 179 3.04 5.58 18.77
C ASN A 179 3.15 4.12 18.28
N VAL A 180 2.00 3.49 18.05
CA VAL A 180 1.92 2.09 17.63
C VAL A 180 2.73 1.90 16.33
N PRO A 181 3.56 0.85 16.22
CA PRO A 181 4.28 0.57 14.98
C PRO A 181 3.35 0.41 13.80
N VAL A 182 3.69 1.03 12.66
CA VAL A 182 2.88 0.95 11.43
C VAL A 182 3.63 0.26 10.30
N VAL A 183 2.89 -0.39 9.41
CA VAL A 183 3.39 -0.97 8.16
C VAL A 183 2.78 -0.22 6.97
N ILE A 184 3.62 0.32 6.10
CA ILE A 184 3.21 1.00 4.87
C ILE A 184 3.32 0.02 3.70
N VAL A 185 2.22 -0.14 2.95
CA VAL A 185 2.11 -1.10 1.83
C VAL A 185 1.53 -0.45 0.58
N GLU A 186 1.69 -1.10 -0.58
CA GLU A 186 1.05 -0.69 -1.83
C GLU A 186 -0.31 -1.41 -2.03
N GLY A 187 -1.40 -0.65 -1.92
CA GLY A 187 -2.76 -1.13 -2.20
C GLY A 187 -3.59 -1.47 -0.96
N ALA A 188 -4.89 -1.20 -1.04
CA ALA A 188 -5.81 -1.31 0.09
C ALA A 188 -6.02 -2.76 0.59
N LYS A 189 -6.07 -3.76 -0.32
CA LYS A 189 -6.21 -5.17 0.08
C LYS A 189 -5.06 -5.66 0.96
N LYS A 190 -3.84 -5.20 0.67
CA LYS A 190 -2.64 -5.51 1.45
C LYS A 190 -2.71 -4.96 2.86
N ALA A 191 -3.10 -3.69 3.00
CA ALA A 191 -3.27 -3.09 4.31
C ALA A 191 -4.40 -3.78 5.09
N ALA A 192 -5.50 -4.10 4.41
CA ALA A 192 -6.62 -4.82 5.02
C ALA A 192 -6.22 -6.23 5.50
N CYS A 193 -5.40 -6.96 4.73
CA CYS A 193 -4.84 -8.25 5.13
C CYS A 193 -3.96 -8.10 6.39
N LEU A 194 -3.07 -7.12 6.42
CA LEU A 194 -2.24 -6.83 7.59
C LEU A 194 -3.06 -6.42 8.83
N LEU A 195 -4.09 -5.60 8.66
CA LEU A 195 -5.02 -5.24 9.74
C LEU A 195 -5.76 -6.49 10.27
N SER A 196 -6.15 -7.41 9.38
CA SER A 196 -6.82 -8.67 9.74
C SER A 196 -5.93 -9.59 10.58
N THR A 197 -4.62 -9.49 10.39
CA THR A 197 -3.57 -10.29 11.05
C THR A 197 -2.90 -9.58 12.24
N GLY A 198 -3.43 -8.41 12.63
CA GLY A 198 -3.01 -7.69 13.83
C GLY A 198 -1.81 -6.78 13.64
N TYR A 199 -1.65 -6.17 12.46
CA TYR A 199 -0.66 -5.12 12.21
C TYR A 199 -1.36 -3.82 11.81
N ALA A 200 -0.99 -2.69 12.43
CA ALA A 200 -1.49 -1.39 11.97
C ALA A 200 -0.88 -1.08 10.59
N ALA A 201 -1.72 -1.01 9.55
CA ALA A 201 -1.23 -0.89 8.17
C ALA A 201 -1.89 0.24 7.39
N ILE A 202 -1.06 1.06 6.75
CA ILE A 202 -1.45 2.21 5.92
C ILE A 202 -1.19 1.84 4.47
N ALA A 203 -2.20 1.96 3.60
CA ALA A 203 -1.99 1.71 2.17
C ALA A 203 -1.68 2.99 1.40
N LEU A 204 -0.79 2.88 0.42
CA LEU A 204 -0.57 3.87 -0.62
C LEU A 204 -1.12 3.35 -1.95
N PRO A 205 -1.66 4.22 -2.83
CA PRO A 205 -2.11 3.82 -4.17
C PRO A 205 -0.94 3.50 -5.12
N GLY A 206 0.28 3.87 -4.73
CA GLY A 206 1.51 3.51 -5.44
C GLY A 206 2.74 3.86 -4.61
N VAL A 207 3.87 3.19 -4.86
CA VAL A 207 5.10 3.34 -4.06
C VAL A 207 5.64 4.77 -3.96
N ASN A 208 5.42 5.59 -5.00
CA ASN A 208 5.84 7.01 -5.01
C ASN A 208 4.78 7.96 -4.44
N SER A 209 3.62 7.46 -4.03
CA SER A 209 2.51 8.32 -3.56
C SER A 209 2.66 8.77 -2.11
N GLY A 210 3.61 8.24 -1.35
CA GLY A 210 3.87 8.65 0.04
C GLY A 210 4.59 9.99 0.20
N TYR A 211 5.12 10.57 -0.87
CA TYR A 211 5.80 11.87 -0.84
C TYR A 211 5.48 12.70 -2.09
N ARG A 212 5.81 13.99 -2.04
CA ARG A 212 5.66 14.93 -3.15
C ARG A 212 6.95 15.73 -3.31
N THR A 213 7.24 16.09 -4.55
CA THR A 213 8.26 17.09 -4.87
C THR A 213 7.51 18.29 -5.44
N PRO A 214 7.66 19.50 -4.87
CA PRO A 214 7.12 20.72 -5.47
C PRO A 214 7.62 20.86 -6.91
N GLN A 215 6.71 21.19 -7.82
CA GLN A 215 6.99 21.34 -9.25
C GLN A 215 6.38 22.64 -9.76
N ASP A 216 7.01 23.23 -10.77
CA ASP A 216 6.45 24.34 -11.54
C ASP A 216 5.40 23.85 -12.56
N GLU A 217 4.85 24.77 -13.34
CA GLU A 217 3.88 24.48 -14.40
C GLU A 217 4.41 23.58 -15.53
N TYR A 218 5.73 23.46 -15.67
CA TYR A 218 6.42 22.61 -16.65
C TYR A 218 6.81 21.24 -16.07
N GLY A 219 6.53 20.99 -14.78
CA GLY A 219 6.87 19.74 -14.09
C GLY A 219 8.32 19.70 -13.58
N THR A 220 9.05 20.80 -13.65
CA THR A 220 10.42 20.92 -13.13
C THR A 220 10.37 21.00 -11.62
N ALA A 221 11.23 20.25 -10.93
CA ALA A 221 11.30 20.29 -9.47
C ALA A 221 11.78 21.66 -8.98
N THR A 222 10.99 22.31 -8.13
CA THR A 222 11.26 23.64 -7.57
C THR A 222 11.62 23.62 -6.09
N GLY A 223 11.50 22.45 -5.44
CA GLY A 223 11.75 22.32 -4.00
C GLY A 223 12.17 20.93 -3.57
N LYS A 224 12.46 20.80 -2.27
CA LYS A 224 12.81 19.51 -1.67
C LYS A 224 11.57 18.62 -1.55
N PRO A 225 11.72 17.30 -1.69
CA PRO A 225 10.62 16.38 -1.45
C PRO A 225 10.16 16.42 0.01
N SER A 226 8.86 16.22 0.23
CA SER A 226 8.24 16.12 1.56
C SER A 226 7.21 15.00 1.59
N LEU A 227 6.95 14.45 2.78
CA LEU A 227 5.87 13.47 2.96
C LEU A 227 4.53 14.09 2.60
N ILE A 228 3.61 13.27 2.11
CA ILE A 228 2.21 13.71 2.02
C ILE A 228 1.67 14.03 3.42
N PRO A 229 0.70 14.96 3.55
CA PRO A 229 0.15 15.35 4.86
C PRO A 229 -0.32 14.15 5.70
N ASP A 230 -0.90 13.15 5.04
CA ASP A 230 -1.36 11.91 5.67
C ASP A 230 -0.26 11.17 6.43
N LEU A 231 0.87 10.89 5.77
CA LEU A 231 1.99 10.18 6.38
C LEU A 231 2.73 11.08 7.37
N LYS A 232 2.84 12.38 7.08
CA LYS A 232 3.46 13.37 7.97
C LYS A 232 2.76 13.42 9.33
N HIS A 233 1.43 13.29 9.37
CA HIS A 233 0.68 13.24 10.63
C HIS A 233 1.03 12.02 11.50
N PHE A 234 1.35 10.88 10.88
CA PHE A 234 1.77 9.65 11.56
C PHE A 234 3.30 9.55 11.74
N ALA A 235 4.08 10.48 11.20
CA ALA A 235 5.53 10.50 11.29
C ALA A 235 5.97 11.19 12.58
N THR A 236 5.78 10.51 13.71
CA THR A 236 6.09 11.02 15.05
C THR A 236 7.42 10.50 15.56
N LYS A 237 8.09 11.29 16.41
CA LYS A 237 9.38 10.92 16.99
C LYS A 237 9.30 9.57 17.70
N GLY A 238 10.26 8.69 17.40
CA GLY A 238 10.41 7.36 17.99
C GLY A 238 9.47 6.30 17.44
N ARG A 239 8.51 6.62 16.57
CA ARG A 239 7.62 5.61 15.98
C ARG A 239 8.40 4.67 15.08
N GLN A 240 8.19 3.36 15.25
CA GLN A 240 8.66 2.38 14.27
C GLN A 240 7.73 2.40 13.05
N VAL A 241 8.31 2.63 11.88
CA VAL A 241 7.63 2.54 10.60
C VAL A 241 8.30 1.46 9.76
N ASN A 242 7.52 0.51 9.29
CA ASN A 242 7.99 -0.55 8.41
C ASN A 242 7.45 -0.31 7.00
N ILE A 243 8.25 -0.52 5.96
CA ILE A 243 7.77 -0.48 4.57
C ILE A 243 7.79 -1.91 4.01
N CYS A 244 6.66 -2.36 3.47
CA CYS A 244 6.53 -3.66 2.81
C CYS A 244 5.83 -3.46 1.46
N PHE A 245 6.61 -3.19 0.42
CA PHE A 245 6.08 -3.02 -0.94
C PHE A 245 6.19 -4.31 -1.73
N ASP A 246 5.38 -4.39 -2.80
CA ASP A 246 5.30 -5.56 -3.67
C ASP A 246 6.67 -5.93 -4.22
N ARG A 247 6.94 -7.22 -4.25
CA ARG A 247 8.09 -7.77 -4.94
C ARG A 247 7.86 -7.74 -6.45
N ASP A 248 8.89 -7.34 -7.17
CA ASP A 248 8.93 -7.42 -8.63
C ASP A 248 10.19 -8.17 -9.10
N THR A 249 10.14 -8.71 -10.31
CA THR A 249 11.28 -9.38 -10.97
C THR A 249 11.83 -8.54 -12.12
N ASN A 250 11.07 -7.57 -12.62
CA ASN A 250 11.53 -6.63 -13.63
C ASN A 250 12.56 -5.66 -13.02
N PRO A 251 13.81 -5.63 -13.51
CA PRO A 251 14.88 -4.84 -12.89
C PRO A 251 14.59 -3.35 -12.76
N GLU A 252 13.94 -2.75 -13.77
CA GLU A 252 13.57 -1.32 -13.72
C GLU A 252 12.55 -1.05 -12.62
N THR A 253 11.55 -1.94 -12.49
CA THR A 253 10.52 -1.82 -11.47
C THR A 253 11.10 -2.02 -10.08
N VAL A 254 11.98 -3.02 -9.91
CA VAL A 254 12.73 -3.24 -8.66
C VAL A 254 13.52 -2.00 -8.27
N GLN A 255 14.27 -1.40 -9.20
CA GLN A 255 15.07 -0.22 -8.92
C GLN A 255 14.20 1.00 -8.56
N ARG A 256 13.05 1.15 -9.24
CA ARG A 256 12.07 2.20 -8.94
C ARG A 256 11.47 2.04 -7.55
N VAL A 257 11.08 0.82 -7.17
CA VAL A 257 10.56 0.52 -5.83
C VAL A 257 11.63 0.80 -4.77
N ARG A 258 12.87 0.35 -5.00
CA ARG A 258 13.98 0.62 -4.07
C ARG A 258 14.22 2.12 -3.86
N THR A 259 14.22 2.88 -4.94
CA THR A 259 14.35 4.34 -4.90
C THR A 259 13.21 4.98 -4.12
N ALA A 260 11.98 4.50 -4.29
CA ALA A 260 10.81 4.99 -3.57
C ALA A 260 10.92 4.71 -2.06
N ILE A 261 11.34 3.49 -1.67
CA ILE A 261 11.59 3.10 -0.28
C ILE A 261 12.66 4.01 0.34
N SER A 262 13.83 4.15 -0.29
CA SER A 262 14.91 5.01 0.21
C SER A 262 14.45 6.47 0.39
N ARG A 263 13.75 7.03 -0.60
CA ARG A 263 13.28 8.42 -0.52
C ARG A 263 12.26 8.62 0.59
N MET A 264 11.21 7.81 0.61
CA MET A 264 10.16 7.89 1.63
C MET A 264 10.74 7.61 3.02
N GLY A 265 11.61 6.62 3.11
CA GLY A 265 12.27 6.20 4.34
C GLY A 265 13.12 7.30 4.96
N ARG A 266 13.97 7.96 4.17
CA ARG A 266 14.78 9.10 4.65
C ARG A 266 13.90 10.26 5.12
N LEU A 267 12.78 10.53 4.44
CA LEU A 267 11.84 11.55 4.88
C LEU A 267 11.22 11.19 6.24
N LEU A 268 10.81 9.94 6.45
CA LEU A 268 10.28 9.47 7.74
C LEU A 268 11.34 9.52 8.86
N VAL A 269 12.58 9.13 8.56
CA VAL A 269 13.70 9.23 9.52
C VAL A 269 13.98 10.69 9.90
N ASN A 270 13.87 11.63 8.95
CA ASN A 270 14.01 13.06 9.24
C ASN A 270 12.91 13.59 10.19
N GLU A 271 11.74 12.96 10.23
CA GLU A 271 10.69 13.23 11.22
C GLU A 271 10.94 12.55 12.58
N GLY A 272 12.05 11.83 12.72
CA GLY A 272 12.44 11.11 13.93
C GLY A 272 11.84 9.72 14.04
N CYS A 273 11.29 9.13 12.97
CA CYS A 273 10.84 7.74 12.96
C CYS A 273 12.03 6.77 12.92
N SER A 274 11.85 5.57 13.46
CA SER A 274 12.74 4.42 13.22
C SER A 274 12.20 3.63 12.03
N LEU A 275 12.95 3.59 10.92
CA LEU A 275 12.50 2.92 9.70
C LEU A 275 13.12 1.53 9.53
N ARG A 276 12.26 0.55 9.23
CA ARG A 276 12.67 -0.77 8.76
C ARG A 276 12.04 -1.12 7.40
N VAL A 277 12.69 -2.00 6.66
CA VAL A 277 12.21 -2.51 5.37
C VAL A 277 11.96 -4.01 5.48
N ILE A 278 10.77 -4.44 5.07
CA ILE A 278 10.36 -5.84 5.02
C ILE A 278 10.38 -6.26 3.55
N ASP A 279 11.43 -6.98 3.16
CA ASP A 279 11.51 -7.63 1.86
C ASP A 279 10.74 -8.96 1.89
N LEU A 280 9.79 -9.14 0.98
CA LEU A 280 9.14 -10.43 0.79
C LEU A 280 10.14 -11.45 0.20
N PRO A 281 10.16 -12.70 0.70
CA PRO A 281 11.04 -13.74 0.19
C PRO A 281 10.90 -13.98 -1.32
N ALA A 282 11.92 -14.61 -1.91
CA ALA A 282 11.81 -15.04 -3.30
C ALA A 282 10.77 -16.16 -3.44
N GLY A 283 9.72 -15.90 -4.22
CA GLY A 283 8.61 -16.83 -4.46
C GLY A 283 7.71 -16.39 -5.61
N GLN A 284 6.54 -17.01 -5.71
CA GLN A 284 5.49 -16.64 -6.67
C GLN A 284 4.68 -15.43 -6.19
N GLU A 285 4.62 -15.26 -4.88
CA GLU A 285 3.85 -14.24 -4.17
C GLU A 285 4.54 -12.89 -4.33
N LYS A 286 3.77 -11.91 -4.80
CA LYS A 286 4.27 -10.55 -5.03
C LYS A 286 3.85 -9.61 -3.92
N GLY A 287 2.60 -9.73 -3.48
CA GLY A 287 2.04 -8.95 -2.39
C GLY A 287 2.18 -9.64 -1.04
N VAL A 288 2.14 -8.85 0.03
CA VAL A 288 2.09 -9.37 1.40
C VAL A 288 0.80 -10.13 1.69
N ASP A 289 -0.30 -9.75 1.03
CA ASP A 289 -1.57 -10.47 1.08
C ASP A 289 -1.44 -11.86 0.47
N ASP A 290 -0.88 -11.96 -0.74
CA ASP A 290 -0.58 -13.25 -1.38
C ASP A 290 0.32 -14.12 -0.49
N PHE A 291 1.37 -13.51 0.10
CA PHE A 291 2.31 -14.21 0.96
C PHE A 291 1.66 -14.76 2.24
N ILE A 292 0.82 -13.98 2.91
CA ILE A 292 0.10 -14.43 4.12
C ILE A 292 -0.91 -15.53 3.77
N VAL A 293 -1.59 -15.44 2.63
CA VAL A 293 -2.53 -16.47 2.19
C VAL A 293 -1.83 -17.79 1.91
N ALA A 294 -0.66 -17.74 1.25
CA ALA A 294 0.09 -18.93 0.88
C ALA A 294 0.88 -19.56 2.05
N HIS A 295 1.49 -18.73 2.91
CA HIS A 295 2.46 -19.17 3.92
C HIS A 295 2.01 -18.97 5.37
N GLY A 296 0.86 -18.32 5.57
CA GLY A 296 0.30 -18.06 6.89
C GLY A 296 0.87 -16.82 7.60
N GLN A 297 0.23 -16.46 8.71
CA GLN A 297 0.57 -15.27 9.49
C GLN A 297 1.93 -15.40 10.19
N ASP A 298 2.29 -16.60 10.63
CA ASP A 298 3.55 -16.86 11.33
C ASP A 298 4.76 -16.67 10.40
N ALA A 299 4.63 -17.03 9.12
CA ALA A 299 5.67 -16.76 8.13
C ALA A 299 5.86 -15.26 7.93
N PHE A 300 4.77 -14.49 7.89
CA PHE A 300 4.87 -13.03 7.83
C PHE A 300 5.49 -12.45 9.11
N HIS A 301 5.12 -12.99 10.27
CA HIS A 301 5.68 -12.57 11.56
C HIS A 301 7.20 -12.80 11.62
N ALA A 302 7.68 -13.93 11.10
CA ALA A 302 9.11 -14.21 11.00
C ALA A 302 9.85 -13.15 10.18
N ILE A 303 9.37 -12.80 8.98
CA ILE A 303 10.01 -11.77 8.14
C ILE A 303 9.87 -10.35 8.70
N TYR A 304 8.77 -10.07 9.41
CA TYR A 304 8.58 -8.80 10.13
C TYR A 304 9.63 -8.62 11.24
N ASN A 305 9.93 -9.67 12.00
CA ASN A 305 10.87 -9.60 13.13
C ASN A 305 12.33 -9.41 12.68
N ILE A 306 12.68 -9.94 11.50
CA ILE A 306 14.02 -9.77 10.91
C ILE A 306 14.11 -8.56 9.97
N ALA A 307 13.07 -7.71 9.91
CA ALA A 307 13.06 -6.52 9.06
C ALA A 307 14.29 -5.64 9.33
N GLU A 308 14.96 -5.25 8.25
CA GLU A 308 16.25 -4.58 8.30
C GLU A 308 16.05 -3.07 8.51
N ALA A 309 16.90 -2.44 9.33
CA ALA A 309 16.94 -0.99 9.40
C ALA A 309 17.29 -0.39 8.03
N LEU A 310 16.72 0.78 7.69
CA LEU A 310 16.89 1.39 6.36
C LEU A 310 18.35 1.45 5.90
N GLU A 311 19.25 1.89 6.78
CA GLU A 311 20.68 2.06 6.47
C GLU A 311 21.35 0.73 6.09
N LEU A 312 21.08 -0.33 6.86
CA LEU A 312 21.60 -1.68 6.58
C LEU A 312 21.01 -2.24 5.28
N TRP A 313 19.72 -2.01 5.06
CA TRP A 313 19.05 -2.41 3.84
C TRP A 313 19.64 -1.69 2.62
N GLU A 314 19.89 -0.37 2.69
CA GLU A 314 20.55 0.39 1.61
C GLU A 314 21.97 -0.14 1.33
N ILE A 315 22.76 -0.43 2.37
CA ILE A 315 24.10 -1.03 2.23
C ILE A 315 24.01 -2.38 1.53
N LYS A 316 23.10 -3.25 1.95
CA LYS A 316 22.86 -4.57 1.35
C LYS A 316 22.59 -4.44 -0.14
N LEU A 317 21.79 -3.47 -0.58
CA LEU A 317 21.48 -3.26 -2.00
C LEU A 317 22.71 -2.99 -2.87
N PHE A 318 23.70 -2.23 -2.38
CA PHE A 318 24.96 -2.00 -3.10
C PHE A 318 25.81 -3.27 -3.22
N THR A 319 25.61 -4.24 -2.33
CA THR A 319 26.31 -5.53 -2.34
C THR A 319 25.58 -6.62 -3.10
N LEU A 320 24.40 -6.38 -3.68
CA LEU A 320 23.71 -7.36 -4.51
C LEU A 320 24.25 -7.35 -5.94
N LEU A 321 24.34 -8.52 -6.56
CA LEU A 321 24.54 -8.60 -8.00
C LEU A 321 23.19 -8.35 -8.69
N THR A 322 23.19 -7.58 -9.76
CA THR A 322 22.02 -7.39 -10.62
C THR A 322 21.86 -8.50 -11.66
N TYR A 323 22.87 -9.35 -11.81
CA TYR A 323 22.88 -10.52 -12.67
C TYR A 323 23.20 -11.78 -11.86
N PRO A 324 22.58 -12.93 -12.16
CA PRO A 324 23.00 -14.19 -11.55
C PRO A 324 24.48 -14.43 -11.91
N PRO A 325 25.31 -14.87 -10.95
CA PRO A 325 26.68 -15.22 -11.27
C PRO A 325 26.67 -16.40 -12.24
N ALA A 326 27.34 -16.26 -13.39
CA ALA A 326 27.51 -17.36 -14.35
C ALA A 326 28.30 -18.52 -13.71
N ILE A 327 29.26 -18.18 -12.85
CA ILE A 327 30.12 -19.12 -12.13
C ILE A 327 30.22 -18.62 -10.69
N ALA A 328 29.92 -19.49 -9.72
CA ALA A 328 30.11 -19.23 -8.30
C ALA A 328 31.23 -20.15 -7.78
N LEU A 329 32.30 -19.56 -7.23
CA LEU A 329 33.47 -20.28 -6.72
C LEU A 329 33.70 -19.92 -5.25
N ASN A 330 33.96 -20.92 -4.42
CA ASN A 330 34.36 -20.73 -3.02
C ASN A 330 35.83 -21.13 -2.83
N GLN A 331 36.74 -20.36 -3.43
CA GLN A 331 38.19 -20.61 -3.34
C GLN A 331 38.96 -19.29 -3.23
N ARG A 332 40.09 -19.32 -2.53
CA ARG A 332 40.90 -18.13 -2.24
C ARG A 332 41.66 -17.59 -3.47
N PHE A 333 42.10 -18.47 -4.37
CA PHE A 333 42.84 -18.08 -5.57
C PHE A 333 42.15 -18.65 -6.80
N LEU A 334 41.91 -17.82 -7.81
CA LEU A 334 41.12 -18.18 -8.99
C LEU A 334 41.89 -19.02 -10.01
N ASN A 335 43.18 -19.32 -9.78
CA ASN A 335 44.07 -20.13 -10.63
C ASN A 335 43.81 -19.91 -12.14
N HIS A 336 43.80 -20.93 -12.98
CA HIS A 336 43.41 -20.78 -14.39
C HIS A 336 41.89 -20.69 -14.52
N LEU A 337 41.33 -19.48 -14.36
CA LEU A 337 39.95 -19.23 -14.74
C LEU A 337 39.83 -19.35 -16.27
N LEU A 338 39.16 -20.40 -16.75
CA LEU A 338 38.83 -20.55 -18.16
C LEU A 338 37.78 -19.50 -18.51
N VAL A 339 38.22 -18.39 -19.10
CA VAL A 339 37.33 -17.39 -19.67
C VAL A 339 36.67 -18.02 -20.91
N PRO A 340 35.33 -18.15 -20.95
CA PRO A 340 34.65 -18.65 -22.14
C PRO A 340 35.00 -17.80 -23.36
N SER A 341 35.41 -18.44 -24.45
CA SER A 341 35.76 -17.75 -25.69
C SER A 341 34.56 -16.97 -26.24
N GLY A 342 34.70 -15.65 -26.42
CA GLY A 342 33.66 -14.78 -26.97
C GLY A 342 33.06 -13.79 -25.96
N GLU A 343 33.34 -13.96 -24.65
CA GLU A 343 32.88 -13.02 -23.63
C GLU A 343 33.70 -11.72 -23.63
N LYS A 344 33.01 -10.57 -23.66
CA LYS A 344 33.64 -9.24 -23.76
C LYS A 344 33.82 -8.54 -22.40
N LEU A 345 33.14 -9.01 -21.35
CA LEU A 345 33.18 -8.42 -20.02
C LEU A 345 33.12 -9.51 -18.96
N ILE A 346 34.10 -9.51 -18.06
CA ILE A 346 34.17 -10.43 -16.92
C ILE A 346 34.10 -9.60 -15.65
N ILE A 347 33.11 -9.88 -14.80
CA ILE A 347 32.94 -9.20 -13.52
C ILE A 347 33.30 -10.18 -12.41
N LEU A 348 34.37 -9.88 -11.67
CA LEU A 348 34.77 -10.62 -10.48
C LEU A 348 34.26 -9.90 -9.23
N LYS A 349 33.40 -10.58 -8.47
CA LYS A 349 32.90 -10.07 -7.19
C LYS A 349 33.33 -10.99 -6.06
N ALA A 350 34.11 -10.44 -5.12
CA ALA A 350 34.52 -11.13 -3.91
C ALA A 350 34.80 -10.12 -2.78
N PRO A 351 34.65 -10.51 -1.50
CA PRO A 351 34.99 -9.67 -0.35
C PRO A 351 36.42 -9.10 -0.41
N LYS A 352 36.71 -8.05 0.36
CA LYS A 352 38.08 -7.49 0.44
C LYS A 352 39.03 -8.54 1.03
N GLY A 353 40.25 -8.65 0.48
CA GLY A 353 41.29 -9.57 0.99
C GLY A 353 41.20 -11.03 0.53
N THR A 354 40.32 -11.36 -0.41
CA THR A 354 40.05 -12.75 -0.85
C THR A 354 40.82 -13.18 -2.11
N GLY A 355 41.95 -12.54 -2.44
CA GLY A 355 42.80 -13.00 -3.55
C GLY A 355 42.33 -12.69 -4.98
N LYS A 356 41.23 -11.95 -5.17
CA LYS A 356 40.67 -11.62 -6.51
C LYS A 356 41.66 -10.95 -7.48
N THR A 357 42.62 -10.18 -7.00
CA THR A 357 43.61 -9.46 -7.82
C THR A 357 44.77 -10.35 -8.27
N GLN A 358 45.00 -11.49 -7.61
CA GLN A 358 46.14 -12.35 -7.92
C GLN A 358 46.00 -13.04 -9.28
N TRP A 359 44.78 -13.37 -9.68
CA TRP A 359 44.53 -13.90 -11.02
C TRP A 359 44.70 -12.81 -12.10
N LEU A 360 44.16 -11.61 -11.87
CA LEU A 360 44.31 -10.48 -12.79
C LEU A 360 45.78 -10.14 -13.06
N SER A 361 46.64 -10.20 -12.05
CA SER A 361 48.07 -9.96 -12.25
C SER A 361 48.75 -10.98 -13.17
N THR A 362 48.26 -12.22 -13.22
CA THR A 362 48.83 -13.28 -14.08
C THR A 362 48.34 -13.17 -15.53
N GLU A 363 47.13 -12.68 -15.76
CA GLU A 363 46.59 -12.49 -17.12
C GLU A 363 47.01 -11.18 -17.79
N VAL A 364 47.17 -10.09 -17.03
CA VAL A 364 47.64 -8.79 -17.58
C VAL A 364 49.15 -8.80 -17.90
N ALA A 365 49.89 -9.74 -17.33
CA ALA A 365 51.33 -9.90 -17.57
C ALA A 365 51.66 -10.73 -18.84
N LYS A 366 50.64 -11.27 -19.53
CA LYS A 366 50.77 -11.91 -20.85
C LYS A 366 50.52 -10.87 -21.94
#